data_AF-A0A6I5RN59-F1
#
_entry.id   AF-A0A6I5RN59-F1
#
_cell.length_a   1.000
_cell.length_b   1.000
_cell.length_c   1.000
_cell.angle_alpha   90.00
_cell.angle_beta   90.00
_cell.angle_gamma   90.00
#
_symmetry.space_group_name_H-M   'P 1'
#
loop_
_entity.id
_entity.type
_entity.pdbx_description
1 polymer ?
#
loop_
_entity_poly.entity_id
_entity_poly.type
_entity_poly.pdbx_seq_one_letter_code
_entity_poly.pdbx_strand_id
1 'polypeptide(L)' 'MYDFIIIGGGIVGMSTAMQLIQVYPDAKILLLEKR' A
#
# COMPACT_ATOMS: atom_id res chain seq x y z
N MET A 1 -4.54 9.55 -9.86
CA MET A 1 -4.11 8.23 -10.36
C MET A 1 -3.20 7.62 -9.29
N TYR A 2 -3.43 6.37 -8.91
CA TYR A 2 -2.57 5.61 -7.99
C TYR A 2 -1.85 4.53 -8.78
N ASP A 3 -0.59 4.24 -8.44
CA ASP A 3 0.22 3.19 -9.06
C ASP A 3 -0.07 1.83 -8.42
N PHE A 4 -0.34 1.83 -7.11
CA PHE A 4 -0.71 0.64 -6.35
C PHE A 4 -1.96 0.88 -5.52
N ILE A 5 -2.84 -0.11 -5.48
CA ILE A 5 -4.01 -0.14 -4.59
C ILE A 5 -3.94 -1.42 -3.77
N ILE A 6 -3.94 -1.28 -2.44
CA ILE A 6 -3.93 -2.36 -1.47
C ILE A 6 -5.28 -2.38 -0.76
N ILE A 7 -5.98 -3.51 -0.80
CA ILE A 7 -7.28 -3.68 -0.13
C ILE A 7 -7.08 -4.63 1.06
N GLY A 8 -7.32 -4.11 2.26
CA GLY A 8 -7.08 -4.76 3.55
C GLY A 8 -5.94 -4.07 4.31
N GLY A 9 -6.28 -3.36 5.40
CA GLY A 9 -5.32 -2.62 6.24
C GLY A 9 -4.68 -3.43 7.38
N GLY A 10 -4.90 -4.75 7.41
CA GLY A 10 -4.25 -5.64 8.37
C GLY A 10 -2.73 -5.69 8.19
N ILE A 11 -2.07 -6.46 9.06
CA ILE A 11 -0.59 -6.50 9.15
C ILE A 11 0.10 -6.78 7.81
N VAL A 12 -0.49 -7.63 6.97
CA VAL A 12 0.03 -7.98 5.64
C VAL A 12 -0.12 -6.80 4.66
N GLY A 13 -1.23 -6.09 4.68
CA GLY A 13 -1.45 -4.93 3.81
C GLY A 13 -0.49 -3.80 4.14
N MET A 14 -0.28 -3.54 5.43
CA MET A 14 0.64 -2.51 5.90
C MET A 14 2.09 -2.87 5.60
N SER A 15 2.52 -4.12 5.84
CA SER A 15 3.88 -4.55 5.51
C SER A 15 4.14 -4.41 4.01
N THR A 16 3.18 -4.84 3.18
CA THR A 16 3.27 -4.75 1.72
C THR A 16 3.42 -3.30 1.26
N ALA A 17 2.62 -2.38 1.83
CA ALA A 17 2.73 -0.95 1.54
C ALA A 17 4.12 -0.40 1.89
N MET A 18 4.66 -0.77 3.06
CA MET A 18 5.98 -0.33 3.49
C MET A 18 7.09 -0.82 2.57
N GLN A 19 7.07 -2.09 2.16
CA GLN A 19 8.04 -2.60 1.19
C GLN A 19 7.91 -1.89 -0.16
N LEU A 20 6.70 -1.63 -0.64
CA LEU A 20 6.48 -0.94 -1.91
C LEU A 20 7.02 0.50 -1.90
N ILE A 21 6.88 1.24 -0.79
CA ILE A 21 7.45 2.59 -0.66
C ILE A 21 8.98 2.56 -0.66
N GLN A 22 9.60 1.53 -0.09
CA GLN A 22 11.07 1.39 -0.10
C GLN A 22 11.61 1.11 -1.50
N VAL A 23 10.91 0.30 -2.30
CA VAL A 23 11.34 -0.05 -3.66
C VAL A 23 10.96 1.04 -4.67
N TYR A 24 9.80 1.68 -4.48
CA TYR A 24 9.24 2.70 -5.36
C TYR A 24 8.89 3.96 -4.56
N PRO A 25 9.89 4.80 -4.23
CA PRO A 25 9.68 5.97 -3.36
C PRO A 25 8.72 7.02 -3.95
N ASP A 26 8.59 7.07 -5.27
CA ASP A 26 7.72 8.03 -5.97
C ASP A 26 6.32 7.47 -6.28
N ALA A 27 6.06 6.19 -6.00
CA ALA A 27 4.79 5.57 -6.32
C ALA A 27 3.68 6.04 -5.40
N LYS A 28 2.52 6.36 -5.97
CA LYS A 28 1.31 6.71 -5.22
C LYS A 28 0.56 5.45 -4.84
N ILE A 29 0.59 5.11 -3.56
CA ILE A 29 -0.07 3.92 -3.01
C ILE A 29 -1.35 4.32 -2.28
N LEU A 30 -2.45 3.65 -2.61
CA LEU A 30 -3.71 3.74 -1.87
C LEU A 30 -3.91 2.46 -1.06
N LEU A 31 -3.95 2.57 0.26
CA LEU A 31 -4.30 1.46 1.15
C LEU A 31 -5.72 1.66 1.69
N LEU A 32 -6.61 0.72 1.39
CA LEU A 32 -8.02 0.74 1.78
C LEU A 32 -8.26 -0.30 2.85
N GLU A 33 -8.71 0.14 4.02
CA GLU A 33 -9.21 -0.77 5.06
C GLU A 33 -10.73 -0.84 5.00
N LYS A 34 -11.27 -2.05 4.87
CA LYS A 34 -12.70 -2.28 4.99
C LYS A 34 -13.01 -2.62 6.45
N ARG A 35 -13.79 -1.76 7.11
CA ARG A 35 -14.55 -2.14 8.30
C ARG A 35 -15.84 -2.84 7.89
#